data_AF-V2V646-F1
#
_entry.id   AF-V2V646-F1
#
_cell.length_a   1.000
_cell.length_b   1.000
_cell.length_c   1.000
_cell.angle_alpha   90.00
_cell.angle_beta   90.00
_cell.angle_gamma   90.00
#
_symmetry.space_group_name_H-M   'P 1'
#
loop_
_entity.id
_entity.type
_entity.pdbx_description
1 polymer ?
#
loop_
_entity_poly.entity_id
_entity_poly.type
_entity_poly.pdbx_seq_one_letter_code
_entity_poly.pdbx_strand_id
1 'polypeptide(L)'
;MKILDIEEQIGKVFNKITPTGRLSKVKTRNLTGFVCALVVSGIEKEKKYLDEKTFKKYMKELEKCGITEEYLREEHEKEKFKRKDQKVEYVELIFDLNNQVPDGYEPPKSQYNIEEMIGKKFK
;
A
#
# COMPACT_ATOMS: atom_id res chain seq x y z
N MET A 1 11.86 10.92 -13.36
CA MET A 1 13.21 10.70 -12.75
C MET A 1 13.21 9.35 -12.04
N LYS A 2 14.30 8.57 -11.94
CA LYS A 2 14.23 7.30 -11.19
C LYS A 2 14.12 7.63 -9.69
N ILE A 3 13.39 6.82 -8.93
CA ILE A 3 13.15 7.08 -7.50
C ILE A 3 14.44 7.21 -6.69
N LEU A 4 15.49 6.48 -7.11
CA LEU A 4 16.82 6.55 -6.53
C LEU A 4 17.46 7.94 -6.67
N ASP A 5 17.26 8.61 -7.81
CA ASP A 5 17.81 9.93 -8.04
C ASP A 5 17.10 10.99 -7.16
N ILE A 6 15.78 10.82 -6.95
CA ILE A 6 14.98 11.67 -6.05
C ILE A 6 15.46 11.50 -4.59
N GLU A 7 15.68 10.26 -4.14
CA GLU A 7 16.19 10.00 -2.79
C GLU A 7 17.57 10.63 -2.60
N GLU A 8 18.46 10.55 -3.60
CA GLU A 8 19.77 11.19 -3.54
C GLU A 8 19.67 12.72 -3.48
N GLN A 9 18.83 13.32 -4.33
CA GLN A 9 18.59 14.77 -4.38
C GLN A 9 18.06 15.31 -3.04
N ILE A 10 17.08 14.63 -2.45
CA ILE A 10 16.55 14.98 -1.12
C ILE A 10 17.63 14.75 -0.04
N GLY A 11 18.39 13.65 -0.17
CA GLY A 11 19.45 13.29 0.75
C GLY A 11 20.56 14.34 0.84
N LYS A 12 20.93 14.97 -0.27
CA LYS A 12 21.91 16.08 -0.32
C LYS A 12 21.49 17.27 0.56
N VAL A 13 20.20 17.50 0.72
CA VAL A 13 19.65 18.64 1.49
C VAL A 13 19.38 18.29 2.95
N PHE A 14 18.90 17.08 3.23
CA PHE A 14 18.33 16.76 4.55
C PHE A 14 19.04 15.65 5.34
N ASN A 15 19.99 14.92 4.74
CA ASN A 15 20.79 13.97 5.52
C ASN A 15 21.66 14.72 6.53
N LYS A 16 21.74 14.18 7.75
CA LYS A 16 22.55 14.78 8.82
C LYS A 16 23.20 13.70 9.69
N ILE A 17 24.35 14.01 10.27
CA ILE A 17 25.00 13.15 11.25
C ILE A 17 24.34 13.38 12.61
N THR A 18 23.94 12.30 13.29
CA THR A 18 23.40 12.36 14.66
C THR A 18 24.52 12.61 15.67
N PRO A 19 24.20 13.03 16.92
CA PRO A 19 25.21 13.15 17.97
C PRO A 19 26.00 11.86 18.24
N THR A 20 25.41 10.71 17.90
CA THR A 20 26.04 9.38 17.98
C THR A 20 26.93 9.02 16.78
N GLY A 21 27.16 9.95 15.85
CA GLY A 21 27.98 9.74 14.65
C GLY A 21 27.31 8.97 13.51
N ARG A 22 26.02 8.64 13.63
CA ARG A 22 25.28 7.89 12.59
C ARG A 22 24.65 8.82 11.57
N LEU A 23 24.65 8.42 10.30
CA LEU A 23 23.93 9.14 9.25
C LEU A 23 22.42 8.95 9.40
N SER A 24 21.69 10.03 9.69
CA SER A 24 20.23 10.05 9.70
C SER A 24 19.68 10.31 8.29
N LYS A 25 18.92 9.34 7.78
CA LYS A 25 18.17 9.42 6.51
C LYS A 25 16.65 9.52 6.71
N VAL A 26 16.19 9.73 7.95
CA VAL A 26 14.75 9.67 8.30
C VAL A 26 13.94 10.66 7.47
N LYS A 27 14.41 11.91 7.40
CA LYS A 27 13.71 12.96 6.65
C LYS A 27 13.68 12.67 5.15
N THR A 28 14.80 12.20 4.61
CA THR A 28 14.93 11.78 3.22
C THR A 28 13.94 10.69 2.86
N ARG A 29 13.81 9.66 3.70
CA ARG A 29 12.83 8.58 3.52
C ARG A 29 11.39 9.08 3.55
N ASN A 30 11.06 9.94 4.51
CA ASN A 30 9.71 10.49 4.64
C ASN A 30 9.31 11.32 3.43
N LEU A 31 10.20 12.21 2.97
CA LEU A 31 9.96 13.04 1.78
C LEU A 31 9.92 12.21 0.49
N THR A 32 10.77 11.20 0.36
CA THR A 32 10.74 10.27 -0.79
C THR A 32 9.42 9.50 -0.82
N GLY A 33 8.96 8.99 0.33
CA GLY A 33 7.66 8.34 0.45
C GLY A 33 6.51 9.28 0.11
N PHE A 34 6.60 10.55 0.51
CA PHE A 34 5.62 11.57 0.15
C PHE A 34 5.59 11.85 -1.36
N VAL A 35 6.75 11.94 -2.02
CA VAL A 35 6.82 12.05 -3.50
C VAL A 35 6.14 10.85 -4.16
N CYS A 36 6.43 9.63 -3.71
CA CYS A 36 5.75 8.43 -4.22
C CYS A 36 4.24 8.52 -4.08
N ALA A 37 3.74 8.95 -2.91
CA ALA A 37 2.31 9.10 -2.67
C ALA A 37 1.68 10.12 -3.62
N LEU A 38 2.32 11.28 -3.82
CA LEU A 38 1.85 12.32 -4.75
C LEU A 38 1.81 11.83 -6.20
N VAL A 39 2.84 11.10 -6.62
CA VAL A 39 2.92 10.53 -7.99
C VAL A 39 1.89 9.42 -8.19
N VAL A 40 1.59 8.61 -7.17
CA VAL A 40 0.62 7.51 -7.27
C VAL A 40 -0.83 8.00 -7.18
N SER A 41 -1.13 8.82 -6.18
CA SER A 41 -2.50 9.22 -5.82
C SER A 41 -2.92 10.57 -6.43
N GLY A 42 -1.96 11.45 -6.71
CA GLY A 42 -2.19 12.82 -7.12
C GLY A 42 -2.26 13.79 -5.93
N ILE A 43 -1.81 15.03 -6.18
CA ILE A 43 -1.71 16.12 -5.20
C ILE A 43 -3.05 16.41 -4.52
N GLU A 44 -4.12 16.54 -5.30
CA GLU A 44 -5.46 16.88 -4.79
C GLU A 44 -6.01 15.81 -3.84
N LYS A 45 -5.61 14.56 -4.05
CA LYS A 45 -6.04 13.45 -3.23
C LYS A 45 -5.23 13.43 -1.93
N GLU A 46 -3.91 13.52 -2.00
CA GLU A 46 -3.04 13.54 -0.82
C GLU A 46 -3.31 14.74 0.11
N LYS A 47 -3.69 15.90 -0.43
CA LYS A 47 -4.09 17.08 0.34
C LYS A 47 -5.31 16.86 1.24
N LYS A 48 -6.16 15.87 0.92
CA LYS A 48 -7.33 15.50 1.74
C LYS A 48 -6.98 14.50 2.85
N TYR A 49 -5.92 13.72 2.69
CA TYR A 49 -5.51 12.69 3.65
C TYR A 49 -4.51 13.21 4.68
N LEU A 50 -3.57 14.06 4.27
CA LEU A 50 -2.61 14.68 5.18
C LEU A 50 -3.20 15.94 5.81
N ASP A 51 -2.78 16.23 7.05
CA ASP A 51 -3.08 17.52 7.66
C ASP A 51 -2.44 18.66 6.84
N GLU A 52 -3.16 19.78 6.75
CA GLU A 52 -2.78 20.89 5.87
C GLU A 52 -1.39 21.45 6.19
N LYS A 53 -1.03 21.49 7.48
CA LYS A 53 0.24 22.03 7.94
C LYS A 53 1.41 21.14 7.50
N THR A 54 1.28 19.83 7.68
CA THR A 54 2.29 18.85 7.25
C THR A 54 2.39 18.83 5.74
N PHE A 55 1.27 18.87 5.01
CA PHE A 55 1.26 18.92 3.56
C PHE A 55 2.03 20.14 3.04
N LYS A 56 1.69 21.35 3.51
CA LYS A 56 2.39 22.59 3.14
C LYS A 56 3.88 22.55 3.49
N LYS A 57 4.21 21.99 4.65
CA LYS A 57 5.60 21.82 5.09
C LYS A 57 6.37 20.90 4.13
N TYR A 58 5.83 19.75 3.80
CA TYR A 58 6.50 18.79 2.92
C TYR A 58 6.64 19.32 1.49
N MET A 59 5.60 19.97 0.93
CA MET A 59 5.72 20.63 -0.37
C MET A 59 6.83 21.67 -0.39
N LYS A 60 6.93 22.52 0.64
CA LYS A 60 8.03 23.51 0.76
C LYS A 60 9.40 22.85 0.92
N GLU A 61 9.47 21.69 1.60
CA GLU A 61 10.71 20.94 1.74
C GLU A 61 11.14 20.26 0.43
N LEU A 62 10.18 19.78 -0.38
CA LEU A 62 10.45 19.27 -1.73
C LEU A 62 10.90 20.38 -2.69
N GLU A 63 10.29 21.56 -2.60
CA GLU A 63 10.68 22.74 -3.39
C GLU A 63 12.14 23.13 -3.11
N LYS A 64 12.58 23.08 -1.85
CA LYS A 64 14.00 23.29 -1.48
C LYS A 64 14.95 22.26 -2.10
N CYS A 65 14.45 21.07 -2.38
CA CYS A 65 15.22 20.04 -3.08
C CYS A 65 15.21 20.26 -4.60
N GLY A 66 14.45 21.21 -5.16
CA GLY A 66 14.28 21.40 -6.59
C GLY A 66 13.20 20.49 -7.21
N ILE A 67 12.31 19.93 -6.38
CA ILE A 67 11.18 19.12 -6.82
C ILE A 67 9.94 20.02 -6.80
N THR A 68 9.47 20.42 -7.98
CA THR A 68 8.37 21.37 -8.13
C THR A 68 7.01 20.68 -8.18
N GLU A 69 5.94 21.46 -8.01
CA GLU A 69 4.57 20.96 -8.13
C GLU A 69 4.27 20.49 -9.55
N GLU A 70 4.75 21.22 -10.57
CA GLU A 70 4.57 20.88 -11.98
C GLU A 70 5.18 19.52 -12.30
N TYR A 71 6.42 19.29 -11.83
CA TYR A 71 7.09 18.00 -11.97
C TYR A 71 6.24 16.86 -11.38
N LEU A 72 5.69 17.05 -10.18
CA LEU A 72 4.85 16.04 -9.52
C LEU A 72 3.55 15.77 -10.29
N ARG A 73 2.93 16.82 -10.87
CA ARG A 73 1.74 16.68 -11.71
C ARG A 73 2.04 15.92 -13.00
N GLU A 74 3.16 16.22 -13.66
CA GLU A 74 3.58 15.52 -14.87
C GLU A 74 3.88 14.05 -14.61
N GLU A 75 4.60 13.72 -13.53
CA GLU A 75 4.90 12.33 -13.18
C GLU A 75 3.64 11.57 -12.77
N HIS A 76 2.69 12.22 -12.08
CA HIS A 76 1.40 11.61 -11.75
C HIS A 76 0.61 11.21 -13.01
N GLU A 77 0.52 12.10 -14.00
CA GLU A 77 -0.15 11.78 -15.25
C GLU A 77 0.54 10.62 -15.98
N LYS A 78 1.88 10.60 -16.07
CA LYS A 78 2.63 9.48 -16.65
C LYS A 78 2.31 8.15 -15.97
N GLU A 79 2.27 8.11 -14.64
CA GLU A 79 1.96 6.89 -13.88
C GLU A 79 0.51 6.44 -14.02
N LYS A 80 -0.43 7.39 -14.12
CA LYS A 80 -1.85 7.11 -14.33
C LYS A 80 -2.10 6.36 -15.66
N PHE A 81 -1.41 6.75 -16.73
CA PHE A 81 -1.53 6.06 -18.03
C PHE A 81 -0.94 4.64 -18.00
N LYS A 82 0.21 4.43 -17.34
CA LYS A 82 0.79 3.08 -17.18
C LYS A 82 -0.18 2.07 -16.57
N ARG A 83 -1.00 2.50 -15.60
CA ARG A 83 -1.99 1.63 -14.95
C ARG A 83 -3.23 1.39 -15.81
N LYS A 84 -3.63 2.36 -16.64
CA LYS A 84 -4.80 2.24 -17.50
C LYS A 84 -4.60 1.16 -18.57
N ASP A 85 -3.37 1.04 -19.08
CA ASP A 85 -3.03 0.09 -20.15
C ASP A 85 -2.64 -1.30 -19.61
N GLN A 86 -2.61 -1.48 -18.29
CA GLN A 86 -2.32 -2.76 -17.66
C GLN A 86 -3.53 -3.70 -17.82
N LYS A 87 -3.47 -4.60 -18.81
CA LYS A 87 -4.36 -5.76 -18.89
C LYS A 87 -4.10 -6.66 -17.68
N VAL A 88 -5.05 -6.71 -16.76
CA VAL A 88 -5.06 -7.69 -15.67
C VAL A 88 -5.79 -8.93 -16.17
N GLU A 89 -5.08 -10.04 -16.30
CA GLU A 89 -5.70 -11.34 -16.54
C GLU A 89 -6.21 -11.88 -15.20
N TYR A 90 -7.53 -12.06 -15.12
CA TYR A 90 -8.15 -12.72 -13.97
C TYR A 90 -8.06 -14.21 -14.18
N VAL A 91 -7.44 -14.91 -13.23
CA VAL A 91 -7.46 -16.37 -13.20
C VAL A 91 -8.64 -16.81 -12.36
N GLU A 92 -9.51 -17.65 -12.92
CA GLU A 92 -10.60 -18.27 -12.17
C GLU A 92 -10.03 -19.33 -11.22
N LEU A 93 -10.30 -19.16 -9.91
CA LEU A 93 -9.97 -20.18 -8.92
C LEU A 93 -11.13 -21.19 -8.86
N ILE A 94 -10.97 -22.32 -9.52
CA ILE A 94 -11.92 -23.44 -9.47
C ILE A 94 -11.50 -24.38 -8.34
N PHE A 95 -12.26 -24.38 -7.25
CA PHE A 95 -12.08 -25.34 -6.15
C PHE A 95 -13.01 -26.54 -6.37
N ASP A 96 -12.46 -27.75 -6.47
CA ASP A 96 -13.26 -28.96 -6.30
C ASP A 96 -13.44 -29.23 -4.80
N LEU A 97 -14.63 -28.90 -4.28
CA LEU A 97 -14.98 -29.13 -2.88
C LEU A 97 -15.37 -30.59 -2.59
N ASN A 98 -15.49 -31.43 -3.62
CA ASN A 98 -16.00 -32.80 -3.45
C ASN A 98 -14.93 -33.76 -2.88
N ASN A 99 -13.65 -33.51 -3.15
CA ASN A 99 -12.53 -34.39 -2.79
C ASN A 99 -11.54 -33.71 -1.83
N GLN A 100 -12.05 -32.94 -0.86
CA GLN A 100 -11.18 -32.25 0.11
C GLN A 100 -10.64 -33.15 1.22
N VAL A 101 -11.14 -34.39 1.30
CA VAL A 101 -10.78 -35.34 2.35
C VAL A 101 -9.91 -36.45 1.77
N PRO A 102 -8.85 -36.88 2.48
CA PRO A 102 -8.02 -38.00 2.04
C PRO A 102 -8.81 -39.31 1.89
N ASP A 103 -8.28 -40.24 1.08
CA ASP A 103 -8.81 -41.59 0.97
C ASP A 103 -8.88 -42.27 2.35
N GLY A 104 -10.05 -42.80 2.69
CA GLY A 104 -10.32 -43.41 3.99
C GLY A 104 -10.76 -42.44 5.08
N TYR A 105 -11.04 -41.17 4.76
CA TYR A 105 -11.70 -40.28 5.71
C TYR A 105 -13.11 -40.78 6.06
N GLU A 106 -13.30 -41.12 7.33
CA GLU A 106 -14.62 -41.37 7.89
C GLU A 106 -15.09 -40.13 8.66
N PRO A 107 -16.24 -39.53 8.31
CA PRO A 107 -16.80 -38.43 9.08
C PRO A 107 -17.04 -38.88 10.53
N PRO A 108 -16.71 -38.06 11.54
CA PRO A 108 -16.95 -38.43 12.92
C PRO A 108 -18.45 -38.66 13.13
N LYS A 109 -18.80 -39.82 13.68
CA LYS A 109 -20.17 -40.09 14.12
C LYS A 109 -20.45 -39.26 15.35
N SER A 110 -21.39 -38.33 15.26
CA SER A 110 -21.85 -37.56 16.41
C SER A 110 -22.37 -38.52 17.49
N GLN A 111 -21.95 -38.30 18.73
CA GLN A 111 -22.50 -39.00 19.90
C GLN A 111 -23.88 -38.43 20.30
N TYR A 112 -24.27 -37.30 19.74
CA TYR A 112 -25.51 -36.61 20.04
C TYR A 112 -26.42 -36.60 18.81
N ASN A 113 -27.68 -37.00 18.99
CA ASN A 113 -28.69 -36.81 17.98
C ASN A 113 -29.18 -35.35 18.02
N ILE A 114 -29.06 -34.65 16.89
CA ILE A 114 -29.51 -33.26 16.71
C ILE A 114 -31.01 -33.13 17.04
N GLU A 115 -31.82 -34.13 16.72
CA GLU A 115 -33.26 -34.15 16.99
C GLU A 115 -33.56 -34.20 18.50
N GLU A 116 -32.76 -34.95 19.25
CA GLU A 116 -32.83 -35.02 20.72
C GLU A 116 -32.36 -33.70 21.35
N MET A 117 -31.31 -33.09 20.80
CA MET A 117 -30.78 -31.81 21.28
C MET A 117 -31.73 -30.63 21.02
N ILE A 118 -32.49 -30.66 19.92
CA ILE A 118 -33.43 -29.59 19.54
C ILE A 118 -34.82 -29.80 20.19
N GLY A 119 -35.03 -30.92 20.90
CA GLY A 119 -36.25 -31.18 21.66
C GLY A 119 -37.50 -31.44 20.81
N LYS A 120 -37.36 -31.69 19.49
CA LYS A 120 -38.48 -32.03 18.63
C LYS A 120 -38.73 -33.53 18.68
N LYS A 121 -39.62 -33.95 19.59
CA LYS A 121 -40.30 -35.23 19.47
C LYS A 121 -41.27 -35.16 18.29
N PHE A 122 -41.02 -35.91 17.23
CA PHE A 122 -42.09 -36.24 16.28
C PHE A 122 -43.08 -37.17 16.98
N LYS A 123 -44.38 -36.86 16.85
CA LYS A 123 -45.46 -37.83 17.05
C LYS A 123 -45.55 -38.72 15.83
#